data_AF-A0A1F3XUE9-F1
#
_entry.id   AF-A0A1F3XUE9-F1
#
_cell.length_a   1.000
_cell.length_b   1.000
_cell.length_c   1.000
_cell.angle_alpha   90.00
_cell.angle_beta   90.00
_cell.angle_gamma   90.00
#
_symmetry.space_group_name_H-M   'P 1'
#
loop_
_entity.id
_entity.type
_entity.pdbx_description
1 polymer ?
#
loop_
_entity_poly.entity_id
_entity_poly.type
_entity_poly.pdbx_seq_one_letter_code
_entity_poly.pdbx_strand_id
1 'polypeptide(L)'
;MKIYFSGNQVQYGIYVAPKALDVRFVGADGEMLDGKAGANYYRIPTLLIIAAAPVIGGIFALAFPVMVILMATAAIARVAYNVIHSSAQKRAHLIQMRWDPAAAYFKKGKTESRDMNALRDEVKERREKNEN
;
A
#
# COMPACT_ATOMS: atom_id res chain seq x y z
N MET A 1 43.80 12.34 9.20
CA MET A 1 43.42 10.92 9.33
C MET A 1 44.42 10.10 8.53
N LYS A 2 45.04 9.07 9.11
CA LYS A 2 45.98 8.20 8.36
C LYS A 2 45.19 7.21 7.50
N ILE A 3 45.66 6.99 6.27
CA ILE A 3 45.09 6.03 5.32
C ILE A 3 45.90 4.75 5.38
N TYR A 4 45.21 3.61 5.41
CA TYR A 4 45.80 2.27 5.44
C TYR A 4 45.36 1.49 4.21
N PHE A 5 46.27 0.71 3.65
CA PHE A 5 46.01 -0.14 2.48
C PHE A 5 45.95 -1.61 2.92
N SER A 6 45.19 -2.40 2.16
CA SER A 6 45.18 -3.86 2.29
C SER A 6 46.59 -4.43 2.12
N GLY A 7 46.95 -5.42 2.94
CA GLY A 7 48.27 -6.06 2.94
C GLY A 7 49.36 -5.32 3.71
N ASN A 8 49.09 -4.15 4.29
CA ASN A 8 50.03 -3.50 5.21
C ASN A 8 49.88 -4.06 6.63
N GLN A 9 50.99 -4.13 7.37
CA GLN A 9 50.95 -4.35 8.81
C GLN A 9 50.35 -3.14 9.51
N VAL A 10 49.36 -3.37 10.37
CA VAL A 10 48.65 -2.30 11.07
C VAL A 10 48.55 -2.60 12.56
N GLN A 11 48.20 -1.58 13.33
CA GLN A 11 47.96 -1.72 14.76
C GLN A 11 46.57 -2.30 15.03
N TYR A 12 46.40 -2.85 16.23
CA TYR A 12 45.13 -3.32 16.75
C TYR A 12 44.01 -2.27 16.61
N GLY A 13 42.83 -2.72 16.16
CA GLY A 13 41.63 -1.90 16.14
C GLY A 13 40.72 -2.14 14.94
N ILE A 14 39.75 -1.24 14.78
CA ILE A 14 38.74 -1.30 13.72
C ILE A 14 39.14 -0.38 12.58
N TYR A 15 39.11 -0.93 11.37
CA TYR A 15 39.40 -0.24 10.12
C TYR A 15 38.17 -0.26 9.24
N VAL A 16 37.81 0.89 8.68
CA VAL A 16 36.65 1.01 7.80
C VAL A 16 37.06 1.57 6.44
N ALA A 17 36.49 1.03 5.39
CA ALA A 17 36.61 1.52 4.02
C ALA A 17 35.21 1.92 3.51
N PRO A 18 34.75 3.17 3.75
CA PRO A 18 33.39 3.60 3.41
C PRO A 18 33.06 3.43 1.92
N LYS A 19 34.03 3.70 1.03
CA LYS A 19 33.87 3.53 -0.41
C LYS A 19 33.72 2.07 -0.84
N ALA A 20 34.33 1.16 -0.11
CA ALA A 20 34.26 -0.27 -0.38
C ALA A 20 33.16 -0.98 0.43
N LEU A 21 32.48 -0.25 1.34
CA LEU A 21 31.53 -0.78 2.32
C LEU A 21 32.09 -1.97 3.11
N ASP A 22 33.36 -1.88 3.50
CA ASP A 22 34.07 -2.94 4.22
C ASP A 22 34.52 -2.48 5.61
N VAL A 23 34.47 -3.40 6.57
CA VAL A 23 34.87 -3.19 7.96
C VAL A 23 35.73 -4.35 8.40
N ARG A 24 36.94 -4.06 8.89
CA ARG A 24 37.92 -5.06 9.30
C ARG A 24 38.35 -4.82 10.74
N PHE A 25 38.34 -5.90 11.50
CA PHE A 25 38.87 -5.93 12.85
C PHE A 25 40.24 -6.59 12.83
N VAL A 26 41.22 -5.92 13.40
CA VAL A 26 42.59 -6.42 13.52
C VAL A 26 42.83 -6.76 14.98
N GLY A 27 43.12 -8.04 15.25
CA GLY A 27 43.12 -8.63 16.59
C GLY A 27 44.46 -8.50 17.31
N ALA A 28 45.56 -8.34 16.57
CA ALA A 28 46.89 -8.16 17.14
C ALA A 28 47.66 -7.01 16.47
N ASP A 29 48.59 -6.41 17.19
CA ASP A 29 49.52 -5.44 16.61
C ASP A 29 50.47 -6.12 15.63
N GLY A 30 50.66 -5.50 14.46
CA GLY A 30 51.53 -6.03 13.40
C GLY A 30 50.86 -7.09 12.53
N GLU A 31 49.58 -7.38 12.75
CA GLU A 31 48.79 -8.24 11.87
C GLU A 31 48.56 -7.53 10.52
N MET A 32 48.50 -8.33 9.46
CA MET A 32 48.22 -7.84 8.11
C MET A 32 46.75 -7.43 8.00
N LEU A 33 46.51 -6.24 7.45
CA LEU A 33 45.15 -5.80 7.16
C LEU A 33 44.59 -6.61 5.99
N ASP A 34 43.86 -7.67 6.30
CA ASP A 34 43.13 -8.47 5.32
C ASP A 34 41.88 -7.71 4.88
N GLY A 35 41.92 -7.15 3.67
CA GLY A 35 40.91 -6.27 3.14
C GLY A 35 40.94 -6.23 1.61
N LYS A 36 39.95 -5.57 1.01
CA LYS A 36 39.81 -5.45 -0.44
C LYS A 36 41.02 -4.73 -1.05
N ALA A 37 41.61 -5.34 -2.09
CA ALA A 37 42.74 -4.76 -2.81
C ALA A 37 42.37 -3.38 -3.39
N GLY A 38 43.25 -2.38 -3.19
CA GLY A 38 43.02 -1.01 -3.64
C GLY A 38 42.00 -0.19 -2.81
N ALA A 39 41.46 -0.74 -1.73
CA ALA A 39 40.59 0.01 -0.82
C ALA A 39 41.40 0.83 0.19
N ASN A 40 40.89 2.03 0.49
CA ASN A 40 41.45 2.94 1.49
C ASN A 40 40.73 2.72 2.83
N TYR A 41 41.46 2.22 3.80
CA TYR A 41 40.97 1.98 5.16
C TYR A 41 41.35 3.12 6.09
N TYR A 42 40.44 3.41 7.02
CA TYR A 42 40.61 4.40 8.06
C TYR A 42 40.43 3.74 9.42
N ARG A 43 41.40 3.95 10.32
CA ARG A 43 41.29 3.47 11.70
C ARG A 43 40.27 4.30 12.46
N ILE A 44 39.28 3.65 13.07
CA ILE A 44 38.34 4.29 13.97
C ILE A 44 38.91 4.22 15.40
N PRO A 45 39.07 5.37 16.08
CA PRO A 45 39.38 5.40 17.50
C PRO A 45 38.33 4.67 18.33
N THR A 46 38.76 3.85 19.30
CA THR A 46 37.85 3.09 20.17
C THR A 46 36.83 3.98 20.89
N LEU A 47 37.24 5.19 21.31
CA LEU A 47 36.34 6.16 21.93
C LEU A 47 35.18 6.57 21.03
N LEU A 48 35.40 6.67 19.70
CA LEU A 48 34.32 6.98 18.77
C LEU A 48 33.32 5.83 18.65
N ILE A 49 33.78 4.58 18.72
CA ILE A 49 32.89 3.41 18.72
C ILE A 49 32.04 3.39 19.99
N ILE A 50 32.67 3.64 21.14
CA ILE A 50 31.97 3.72 22.43
C ILE A 50 30.93 4.84 22.42
N ALA A 51 31.27 6.00 21.86
CA ALA A 51 30.33 7.12 21.74
C ALA A 51 29.23 6.87 20.70
N ALA A 52 29.53 6.14 19.62
CA ALA A 52 28.56 5.79 18.59
C ALA A 52 27.52 4.78 19.09
N ALA A 53 27.90 3.86 19.98
CA ALA A 53 26.99 2.85 20.52
C ALA A 53 25.70 3.42 21.14
N PRO A 54 25.72 4.37 22.09
CA PRO A 54 24.50 4.97 22.64
C PRO A 54 23.75 5.84 21.62
N VAL A 55 24.44 6.44 20.65
CA VAL A 55 23.77 7.23 19.59
C VAL A 55 22.96 6.30 18.69
N ILE A 56 23.56 5.21 18.21
CA ILE A 56 22.88 4.22 17.38
C ILE A 56 21.75 3.56 18.17
N GLY A 57 22.01 3.17 19.42
CA GLY A 57 21.00 2.59 20.31
C GLY A 57 19.85 3.56 20.59
N GLY A 58 20.14 4.83 20.80
CA GLY A 58 19.14 5.88 21.04
C GLY A 58 18.28 6.14 19.79
N ILE A 59 18.90 6.24 18.62
CA ILE A 59 18.18 6.34 17.34
C ILE A 59 17.25 5.13 17.18
N PHE A 60 17.74 3.93 17.42
CA PHE A 60 16.94 2.72 17.34
C PHE A 60 15.76 2.75 18.34
N ALA A 61 16.02 3.08 19.60
CA ALA A 61 15.00 3.13 20.65
C ALA A 61 13.89 4.15 20.36
N LEU A 62 14.21 5.27 19.70
CA LEU A 62 13.23 6.30 19.33
C LEU A 62 12.53 5.99 17.99
N ALA A 63 13.28 5.56 16.98
CA ALA A 63 12.74 5.34 15.64
C ALA A 63 11.92 4.04 15.55
N PHE A 64 12.30 3.00 16.29
CA PHE A 64 11.62 1.71 16.26
C PHE A 64 10.13 1.80 16.65
N PRO A 65 9.73 2.38 17.79
CA PRO A 65 8.30 2.49 18.14
C PRO A 65 7.52 3.33 17.12
N VAL A 66 8.12 4.39 16.58
CA VAL A 66 7.50 5.21 15.53
C VAL A 66 7.28 4.39 14.26
N MET A 67 8.28 3.63 13.82
CA MET A 67 8.18 2.73 12.67
C MET A 67 7.06 1.70 12.86
N VAL A 68 6.97 1.08 14.04
CA VAL A 68 5.91 0.10 14.33
C VAL A 68 4.52 0.73 14.21
N ILE A 69 4.31 1.91 14.80
CA ILE A 69 3.03 2.62 14.73
C ILE A 69 2.70 3.00 13.28
N LEU A 70 3.67 3.54 12.53
CA LEU A 70 3.47 3.93 11.14
C LEU A 70 3.13 2.73 10.26
N MET A 71 3.83 1.60 10.41
CA MET A 71 3.54 0.39 9.65
C MET A 71 2.17 -0.19 10.01
N ALA A 72 1.82 -0.23 11.28
CA ALA A 72 0.52 -0.71 11.73
C ALA A 72 -0.62 0.17 11.20
N THR A 73 -0.50 1.50 11.34
CA THR A 73 -1.51 2.44 10.84
C THR A 73 -1.63 2.41 9.33
N ALA A 74 -0.52 2.33 8.59
CA ALA A 74 -0.53 2.18 7.13
C ALA A 74 -1.22 0.88 6.69
N ALA A 75 -0.97 -0.23 7.39
CA ALA A 75 -1.62 -1.51 7.10
C ALA A 75 -3.15 -1.42 7.32
N ILE A 76 -3.58 -0.86 8.45
CA ILE A 76 -5.01 -0.66 8.76
C ILE A 76 -5.65 0.25 7.73
N ALA A 77 -5.02 1.39 7.42
CA ALA A 77 -5.53 2.36 6.44
C ALA A 77 -5.69 1.73 5.06
N ARG A 78 -4.73 0.91 4.62
CA ARG A 78 -4.79 0.20 3.34
C ARG A 78 -5.97 -0.78 3.28
N VAL A 79 -6.20 -1.53 4.36
CA VAL A 79 -7.35 -2.45 4.47
C VAL A 79 -8.66 -1.65 4.44
N ALA A 80 -8.77 -0.61 5.26
CA ALA A 80 -9.95 0.24 5.32
C ALA A 80 -10.28 0.87 3.96
N TYR A 81 -9.27 1.42 3.27
CA TYR A 81 -9.43 1.99 1.93
C TYR A 81 -9.97 0.97 0.93
N ASN A 82 -9.40 -0.23 0.91
CA ASN A 82 -9.84 -1.30 0.00
C ASN A 82 -11.29 -1.75 0.30
N VAL A 83 -11.68 -1.82 1.57
CA VAL A 83 -13.05 -2.18 2.00
C VAL A 83 -14.04 -1.08 1.61
N ILE A 84 -13.70 0.19 1.83
CA ILE A 84 -14.56 1.32 1.47
C ILE A 84 -14.73 1.39 -0.05
N HIS A 85 -13.64 1.27 -0.81
CA HIS A 85 -13.70 1.36 -2.27
C HIS A 85 -14.48 0.20 -2.90
N SER A 86 -14.27 -1.04 -2.42
CA SER A 86 -15.02 -2.21 -2.87
C SER A 86 -16.51 -2.16 -2.45
N SER A 87 -16.82 -1.57 -1.30
CA SER A 87 -18.22 -1.38 -0.86
C SER A 87 -18.93 -0.28 -1.63
N ALA A 88 -18.22 0.79 -1.99
CA ALA A 88 -18.76 1.87 -2.81
C ALA A 88 -19.17 1.37 -4.20
N GLN A 89 -18.35 0.53 -4.84
CA GLN A 89 -18.72 -0.09 -6.13
C GLN A 89 -19.91 -1.04 -5.99
N LYS A 90 -19.97 -1.85 -4.92
CA LYS A 90 -21.08 -2.79 -4.69
C LYS A 90 -22.40 -2.10 -4.33
N ARG A 91 -22.39 -0.89 -3.77
CA ARG A 91 -23.62 -0.14 -3.40
C ARG A 91 -23.94 1.03 -4.36
N ALA A 92 -23.10 1.28 -5.36
CA ALA A 92 -23.35 2.31 -6.38
C ALA A 92 -24.70 2.13 -7.11
N HIS A 93 -25.13 0.87 -7.30
CA HIS A 93 -26.41 0.56 -7.94
C HIS A 93 -27.64 0.85 -7.07
N LEU A 94 -27.49 1.04 -5.75
CA LEU A 94 -28.59 1.39 -4.83
C LEU A 94 -28.75 2.90 -4.66
N ILE A 95 -27.69 3.67 -4.92
CA ILE A 95 -27.68 5.14 -4.79
C ILE A 95 -28.02 5.83 -6.12
N GLN A 96 -27.97 5.10 -7.24
CA GLN A 96 -28.56 5.57 -8.50
C GLN A 96 -30.09 5.60 -8.36
N MET A 97 -30.61 6.70 -7.81
CA MET A 97 -31.99 7.09 -7.96
C MET A 97 -32.22 7.34 -9.46
N ARG A 98 -32.68 6.30 -10.16
CA ARG A 98 -33.04 6.37 -11.59
C ARG A 98 -34.27 7.24 -11.73
N TRP A 99 -34.09 8.55 -11.67
CA TRP A 99 -35.08 9.51 -12.12
C TRP A 99 -35.20 9.35 -13.63
N ASP A 100 -36.25 8.66 -14.06
CA ASP A 100 -36.62 8.51 -15.46
C ASP A 100 -37.85 9.40 -15.73
N PRO A 101 -37.65 10.69 -16.04
CA PRO A 101 -38.76 11.59 -16.35
C PRO A 101 -39.51 11.15 -17.61
N ALA A 102 -38.87 10.44 -18.55
CA ALA A 102 -39.52 9.97 -19.77
C ALA A 102 -40.55 8.87 -19.50
N ALA A 103 -40.29 7.99 -18.54
CA ALA A 103 -41.24 6.97 -18.10
C ALA A 103 -42.54 7.56 -17.49
N ALA A 104 -42.47 8.77 -16.93
CA ALA A 104 -43.64 9.44 -16.35
C ALA A 104 -44.63 9.94 -17.43
N TYR A 105 -44.14 10.29 -18.62
CA TYR A 105 -44.97 10.86 -19.69
C TYR A 105 -45.41 9.86 -20.77
N PHE A 106 -44.75 8.69 -20.90
CA PHE A 106 -45.04 7.72 -21.97
C PHE A 106 -46.02 6.58 -21.59
N LYS A 107 -46.75 6.69 -20.49
CA LYS A 107 -47.73 5.67 -20.05
C LYS A 107 -49.13 5.78 -20.70
N LYS A 108 -49.26 6.46 -21.85
CA LYS A 108 -50.58 6.68 -22.48
C LYS A 108 -51.00 5.56 -23.45
N GLY A 109 -50.08 4.81 -24.07
CA GLY A 109 -50.43 3.86 -25.14
C GLY A 109 -50.78 2.42 -24.71
N LYS A 110 -50.37 1.96 -23.52
CA LYS A 110 -50.54 0.54 -23.13
C LYS A 110 -51.82 0.26 -22.33
N THR A 111 -52.37 1.25 -21.67
CA THR A 111 -53.64 1.11 -20.92
C THR A 111 -54.84 1.21 -21.87
N GLU A 112 -54.78 2.15 -22.83
CA GLU A 112 -55.86 2.40 -23.78
C GLU A 112 -56.09 1.23 -24.76
N SER A 113 -55.03 0.54 -25.18
CA SER A 113 -55.15 -0.66 -26.03
C SER A 113 -55.70 -1.88 -25.30
N ARG A 114 -55.48 -1.97 -23.98
CA ARG A 114 -55.99 -3.06 -23.15
C ARG A 114 -57.47 -2.88 -22.83
N ASP A 115 -57.90 -1.64 -22.56
CA ASP A 115 -59.32 -1.30 -22.37
C ASP A 115 -60.12 -1.48 -23.67
N MET A 116 -59.61 -1.03 -24.82
CA MET A 116 -60.30 -1.18 -26.10
C MET A 116 -60.50 -2.64 -26.52
N ASN A 117 -59.53 -3.52 -26.25
CA ASN A 117 -59.69 -4.95 -26.53
C ASN A 117 -60.70 -5.61 -25.57
N ALA A 118 -60.65 -5.27 -24.27
CA ALA A 118 -61.62 -5.77 -23.30
C ALA A 118 -63.06 -5.34 -23.62
N LEU A 119 -63.26 -4.07 -24.01
CA LEU A 119 -64.55 -3.54 -24.49
C LEU A 119 -65.02 -4.25 -25.76
N ARG A 120 -64.11 -4.57 -26.68
CA ARG A 120 -64.45 -5.25 -27.93
C ARG A 120 -64.87 -6.70 -27.70
N ASP A 121 -64.22 -7.38 -26.76
CA ASP A 121 -64.56 -8.75 -26.37
C ASP A 121 -65.92 -8.78 -25.65
N GLU A 122 -66.20 -7.84 -24.75
CA GLU A 122 -67.51 -7.75 -24.08
C GLU A 122 -68.67 -7.45 -25.05
N VAL A 123 -68.46 -6.55 -26.02
CA VAL A 123 -69.49 -6.25 -27.05
C VAL A 123 -69.75 -7.47 -27.95
N LYS A 124 -68.72 -8.28 -28.21
CA LYS A 124 -68.84 -9.49 -29.01
C LYS A 124 -69.65 -10.57 -28.28
N GLU A 125 -69.35 -10.81 -27.00
CA GLU A 125 -70.13 -11.73 -26.16
C GLU A 125 -71.59 -11.29 -26.02
N ARG A 126 -71.86 -9.98 -25.87
CA ARG A 126 -73.23 -9.46 -25.81
C ARG A 126 -73.99 -9.64 -27.13
N ARG A 127 -73.32 -9.54 -28.28
CA ARG A 127 -73.96 -9.79 -29.59
C ARG A 127 -74.30 -11.25 -29.77
N GLU A 128 -73.38 -12.15 -29.45
CA GLU A 128 -73.60 -13.60 -29.55
C GLU A 128 -74.72 -14.09 -28.60
N LYS A 129 -74.89 -13.44 -27.45
CA LYS A 129 -75.97 -13.74 -26.50
C LYS A 129 -77.36 -13.26 -26.95
N ASN A 130 -77.44 -12.28 -27.85
CA ASN A 130 -78.70 -11.74 -28.35
C ASN A 130 -79.15 -12.38 -29.67
N GLU A 131 -78.30 -13.20 -30.30
CA GLU A 131 -78.60 -13.91 -31.56
C GLU A 131 -79.05 -15.38 -31.35
N ASN A 132 -79.15 -15.86 -30.11
CA ASN A 132 -79.77 -17.13 -29.70
C ASN A 132 -81.08 -16.88 -28.93
#